data_AF-A0A3A4Z8T9-F1
#
_entry.id   AF-A0A3A4Z8T9-F1
#
_cell.length_a   1.000
_cell.length_b   1.000
_cell.length_c   1.000
_cell.angle_alpha   90.00
_cell.angle_beta   90.00
_cell.angle_gamma   90.00
#
_symmetry.space_group_name_H-M   'P 1'
#
loop_
_entity.id
_entity.type
_entity.pdbx_description
1 polymer ?
#
loop_
_entity_poly.entity_id
_entity_poly.type
_entity_poly.pdbx_seq_one_letter_code
_entity_poly.pdbx_strand_id
1 'polypeptide(L)'
;MLLHALDHRNRDHWPYLIGIAAHVYADTFSHFGFIGIAHPWNRVKSKSIEASDIHSPSIIQYIKRKFEDFKTRFAGDFAEMIPVGHGPVATYPDRPYLKWRFQYEDGNHAEEVVDRDNVAHFLDGCHGLYDFFSEFSRVAPDFQDSRGSRAWEVISHGVENLLKREAPRDERIRAWKEAISSGLFCHVSETDREIHYDPDLWRLQGPRDNIGKDSDSYRFFKAAWLHRNYVLHELFPEIGLLL
;
A
#
# COMPACT_ATOMS: atom_id res chain seq x y z
N MET A 1 6.34 -13.98 -4.38
CA MET A 1 6.54 -13.06 -3.24
C MET A 1 5.75 -13.49 -1.99
N LEU A 2 4.41 -13.44 -2.00
CA LEU A 2 3.59 -13.82 -0.84
C LEU A 2 3.84 -15.26 -0.37
N LEU A 3 3.84 -16.24 -1.29
CA LEU A 3 4.14 -17.64 -0.96
C LEU A 3 5.53 -17.84 -0.33
N HIS A 4 6.55 -17.13 -0.81
CA HIS A 4 7.88 -17.17 -0.22
C HIS A 4 7.86 -16.63 1.22
N ALA A 5 7.10 -15.55 1.49
CA ALA A 5 6.97 -15.03 2.85
C ALA A 5 6.37 -16.07 3.82
N LEU A 6 5.50 -16.95 3.35
CA LEU A 6 4.86 -18.02 4.14
C LEU A 6 5.71 -19.29 4.29
N ASP A 7 6.88 -19.37 3.66
CA ASP A 7 7.76 -20.53 3.80
C ASP A 7 8.16 -20.72 5.26
N HIS A 8 8.06 -21.95 5.78
CA HIS A 8 8.42 -22.28 7.16
C HIS A 8 9.87 -21.94 7.52
N ARG A 9 10.78 -21.90 6.53
CA ARG A 9 12.17 -21.46 6.73
C ARG A 9 12.25 -19.99 7.17
N ASN A 10 11.21 -19.21 6.88
CA ASN A 10 11.11 -17.80 7.25
C ASN A 10 10.37 -17.56 8.58
N ARG A 11 10.05 -18.61 9.35
CA ARG A 11 9.25 -18.50 10.57
C ARG A 11 9.80 -17.50 11.59
N ASP A 12 11.12 -17.48 11.78
CA ASP A 12 11.78 -16.53 12.70
C ASP A 12 11.69 -15.06 12.23
N HIS A 13 11.29 -14.84 10.97
CA HIS A 13 11.16 -13.52 10.36
C HIS A 13 9.70 -13.10 10.16
N TRP A 14 8.73 -14.00 10.33
CA TRP A 14 7.31 -13.73 10.07
C TRP A 14 6.75 -12.47 10.75
N PRO A 15 7.08 -12.13 12.01
CA PRO A 15 6.54 -10.93 12.65
C PRO A 15 6.75 -9.63 11.84
N TYR A 16 7.82 -9.56 11.04
CA TYR A 16 8.12 -8.41 10.18
C TYR A 16 7.93 -8.73 8.70
N LEU A 17 8.33 -9.93 8.26
CA LEU A 17 8.29 -10.34 6.86
C LEU A 17 6.87 -10.41 6.31
N ILE A 18 5.89 -10.86 7.11
CA ILE A 18 4.49 -10.90 6.70
C ILE A 18 3.97 -9.48 6.46
N GLY A 19 4.29 -8.54 7.36
CA GLY A 19 3.93 -7.12 7.20
C GLY A 19 4.59 -6.48 5.97
N ILE A 20 5.89 -6.74 5.75
CA ILE A 20 6.62 -6.25 4.57
C ILE A 20 6.01 -6.80 3.28
N ALA A 21 5.76 -8.10 3.21
CA ALA A 21 5.18 -8.74 2.02
C ALA A 21 3.77 -8.23 1.74
N ALA A 22 2.94 -8.06 2.78
CA ALA A 22 1.61 -7.48 2.66
C ALA A 22 1.64 -6.04 2.15
N HIS A 23 2.56 -5.21 2.69
CA HIS A 23 2.71 -3.82 2.27
C HIS A 23 3.13 -3.72 0.79
N VAL A 24 4.19 -4.44 0.38
CA VAL A 24 4.65 -4.43 -1.01
C VAL A 24 3.56 -4.94 -1.96
N TYR A 25 2.82 -5.97 -1.57
CA TYR A 25 1.69 -6.47 -2.36
C TYR A 25 0.59 -5.41 -2.51
N ALA A 26 0.18 -4.75 -1.42
CA ALA A 26 -0.83 -3.70 -1.45
C ALA A 26 -0.42 -2.52 -2.36
N ASP A 27 0.85 -2.13 -2.29
CA ASP A 27 1.39 -1.04 -3.10
C ASP A 27 1.30 -1.32 -4.61
N THR A 28 1.31 -2.59 -5.04
CA THR A 28 1.09 -2.92 -6.45
C THR A 28 -0.25 -2.42 -6.98
N PHE A 29 -1.31 -2.42 -6.16
CA PHE A 29 -2.64 -1.95 -6.57
C PHE A 29 -2.78 -0.43 -6.56
N SER A 30 -1.88 0.27 -5.86
CA SER A 30 -1.82 1.74 -5.87
C SER A 30 -0.93 2.22 -7.02
N HIS A 31 0.24 1.61 -7.20
CA HIS A 31 1.32 2.16 -8.01
C HIS A 31 1.58 1.41 -9.32
N PHE A 32 0.74 0.43 -9.70
CA PHE A 32 0.90 -0.24 -10.99
C PHE A 32 0.89 0.73 -12.16
N GLY A 33 1.70 0.43 -13.18
CA GLY A 33 1.95 1.32 -14.31
C GLY A 33 3.04 2.37 -14.04
N PHE A 34 3.69 2.32 -12.87
CA PHE A 34 4.87 3.13 -12.56
C PHE A 34 6.02 2.26 -12.05
N ILE A 35 7.24 2.65 -12.39
CA ILE A 35 8.49 2.02 -12.01
C ILE A 35 9.09 2.80 -10.83
N GLY A 36 9.46 2.14 -9.74
CA GLY A 36 9.99 2.79 -8.52
C GLY A 36 11.35 3.50 -8.67
N ILE A 37 11.87 3.64 -9.89
CA ILE A 37 13.09 4.39 -10.22
C ILE A 37 12.80 5.44 -11.28
N ALA A 38 13.77 6.32 -11.45
CA ALA A 38 13.88 7.28 -12.53
C ALA A 38 13.71 6.64 -13.92
N HIS A 39 12.55 6.79 -14.57
CA HIS A 39 12.34 6.17 -15.88
C HIS A 39 11.39 6.96 -16.79
N PRO A 40 11.70 7.12 -18.10
CA PRO A 40 10.80 7.78 -19.05
C PRO A 40 9.36 7.23 -19.07
N TRP A 41 9.18 5.92 -18.80
CA TRP A 41 7.86 5.29 -18.73
C TRP A 41 6.96 5.85 -17.62
N ASN A 42 7.53 6.52 -16.63
CA ASN A 42 6.71 7.14 -15.57
C ASN A 42 6.14 8.50 -16.00
N ARG A 43 6.54 9.04 -17.15
CA ARG A 43 6.15 10.39 -17.57
C ARG A 43 4.69 10.45 -17.98
N VAL A 44 4.00 11.46 -17.46
CA VAL A 44 2.56 11.69 -17.67
C VAL A 44 2.34 13.11 -18.17
N LYS A 45 1.44 13.28 -19.14
CA LYS A 45 1.01 14.61 -19.59
C LYS A 45 0.25 15.28 -18.44
N SER A 46 0.89 16.19 -17.72
CA SER A 46 0.32 16.82 -16.50
C SER A 46 -1.07 17.44 -16.67
N LYS A 47 -1.41 17.91 -17.88
CA LYS A 47 -2.73 18.49 -18.19
C LYS A 47 -3.84 17.46 -18.42
N SER A 48 -3.51 16.17 -18.52
CA SER A 48 -4.45 15.07 -18.73
C SER A 48 -4.96 14.43 -17.43
N ILE A 49 -4.38 14.82 -16.29
CA ILE A 49 -4.71 14.23 -14.98
C ILE A 49 -6.03 14.83 -14.51
N GLU A 50 -7.06 13.99 -14.46
CA GLU A 50 -8.43 14.43 -14.18
C GLU A 50 -9.13 13.45 -13.25
N ALA A 51 -9.77 13.96 -12.19
CA ALA A 51 -10.71 13.18 -11.39
C ALA A 51 -12.07 13.13 -12.09
N SER A 52 -12.77 12.01 -12.00
CA SER A 52 -14.12 11.84 -12.55
C SER A 52 -15.13 12.82 -11.90
N ASP A 53 -16.14 13.20 -12.67
CA ASP A 53 -17.26 14.05 -12.27
C ASP A 53 -18.24 13.39 -11.29
N ILE A 54 -18.11 12.08 -11.05
CA ILE A 54 -18.87 11.38 -10.00
C ILE A 54 -18.53 11.87 -8.59
N HIS A 55 -17.37 12.49 -8.40
CA HIS A 55 -16.89 12.95 -7.11
C HIS A 55 -17.49 14.31 -6.74
N SER A 56 -17.69 14.53 -5.45
CA SER A 56 -18.24 15.80 -4.98
C SER A 56 -17.33 16.99 -5.31
N PRO A 57 -17.87 18.19 -5.62
CA PRO A 57 -17.06 19.37 -5.95
C PRO A 57 -16.04 19.74 -4.87
N SER A 58 -16.40 19.56 -3.59
CA SER A 58 -15.51 19.81 -2.44
C SER A 58 -14.31 18.86 -2.44
N ILE A 59 -14.51 17.59 -2.80
CA ILE A 59 -13.45 16.58 -2.88
C ILE A 59 -12.56 16.83 -4.09
N ILE A 60 -13.13 17.19 -5.24
CA ILE A 60 -12.35 17.61 -6.41
C ILE A 60 -11.47 18.82 -6.05
N GLN A 61 -12.02 19.82 -5.36
CA GLN A 61 -11.25 20.98 -4.91
C GLN A 61 -10.15 20.60 -3.91
N TYR A 62 -10.46 19.70 -2.97
CA TYR A 62 -9.48 19.17 -2.01
C TYR A 62 -8.31 18.46 -2.71
N ILE A 63 -8.60 17.60 -3.69
CA ILE A 63 -7.60 16.86 -4.46
C ILE A 63 -6.73 17.83 -5.28
N LYS A 64 -7.36 18.78 -5.99
CA LYS A 64 -6.64 19.83 -6.74
C LYS A 64 -5.70 20.63 -5.85
N ARG A 65 -6.16 21.07 -4.66
CA ARG A 65 -5.30 21.75 -3.69
C ARG A 65 -4.12 20.87 -3.26
N LYS A 66 -4.36 19.59 -2.97
CA LYS A 66 -3.28 18.66 -2.59
C LYS A 66 -2.29 18.40 -3.72
N PHE A 67 -2.76 18.42 -4.97
CA PHE A 67 -1.90 18.33 -6.14
C PHE A 67 -1.01 19.57 -6.27
N GLU A 68 -1.56 20.77 -6.10
CA GLU A 68 -0.78 22.02 -6.12
C GLU A 68 0.18 22.14 -4.91
N ASP A 69 -0.23 21.70 -3.72
CA ASP A 69 0.66 21.59 -2.54
C ASP A 69 1.85 20.68 -2.85
N PHE A 70 1.60 19.53 -3.49
CA PHE A 70 2.64 18.59 -3.89
C PHE A 70 3.57 19.24 -4.92
N LYS A 71 3.02 19.82 -5.99
CA LYS A 71 3.80 20.59 -6.98
C LYS A 71 4.70 21.63 -6.35
N THR A 72 4.16 22.43 -5.43
CA THR A 72 4.88 23.52 -4.77
C THR A 72 6.01 23.00 -3.89
N ARG A 73 5.79 21.93 -3.12
CA ARG A 73 6.83 21.31 -2.28
C ARG A 73 8.03 20.83 -3.09
N PHE A 74 7.78 20.42 -4.31
CA PHE A 74 8.79 19.95 -5.23
C PHE A 74 9.09 20.99 -6.32
N ALA A 75 8.61 22.24 -6.26
CA ALA A 75 8.70 23.26 -7.33
C ALA A 75 10.11 23.78 -7.66
N GLY A 76 11.10 23.54 -6.78
CA GLY A 76 12.52 23.71 -7.10
C GLY A 76 13.11 22.53 -7.90
N ASP A 77 12.48 21.36 -7.79
CA ASP A 77 12.81 20.07 -8.40
C ASP A 77 11.74 19.61 -9.41
N PHE A 78 10.70 20.40 -9.74
CA PHE A 78 9.50 19.87 -10.45
C PHE A 78 9.72 19.81 -11.96
N ALA A 79 10.54 20.72 -12.48
CA ALA A 79 11.08 20.63 -13.84
C ALA A 79 12.10 19.47 -13.95
N GLU A 80 12.69 19.06 -12.82
CA GLU A 80 13.63 17.95 -12.69
C GLU A 80 13.04 16.77 -11.92
N MET A 81 11.71 16.64 -11.84
CA MET A 81 11.12 15.56 -11.06
C MET A 81 11.44 14.31 -11.84
N ILE A 82 12.54 13.68 -11.44
CA ILE A 82 13.03 12.48 -12.05
C ILE A 82 11.80 11.57 -11.98
N PRO A 83 11.31 11.07 -13.12
CA PRO A 83 10.02 10.41 -13.20
C PRO A 83 10.17 9.08 -12.44
N VAL A 84 10.03 9.16 -11.12
CA VAL A 84 10.31 8.14 -10.12
C VAL A 84 8.96 7.74 -9.57
N GLY A 85 8.60 6.48 -9.82
CA GLY A 85 7.30 5.95 -9.44
C GLY A 85 6.16 6.84 -9.94
N HIS A 86 5.16 6.99 -9.08
CA HIS A 86 3.94 7.74 -9.35
C HIS A 86 4.08 9.26 -9.13
N GLY A 87 5.29 9.79 -8.96
CA GLY A 87 5.54 11.22 -8.72
C GLY A 87 4.75 12.16 -9.65
N PRO A 88 4.71 11.91 -10.97
CA PRO A 88 3.96 12.74 -11.93
C PRO A 88 2.44 12.82 -11.70
N VAL A 89 1.85 11.81 -11.05
CA VAL A 89 0.42 11.77 -10.69
C VAL A 89 0.19 12.02 -9.20
N ALA A 90 1.24 12.35 -8.46
CA ALA A 90 1.23 12.70 -7.04
C ALA A 90 0.36 11.73 -6.21
N THR A 91 -0.58 12.26 -5.43
CA THR A 91 -1.40 11.48 -4.48
C THR A 91 -2.66 10.86 -5.07
N TYR A 92 -2.87 10.91 -6.40
CA TYR A 92 -4.05 10.30 -7.03
C TYR A 92 -4.16 8.79 -6.80
N PRO A 93 -3.10 7.98 -7.04
CA PRO A 93 -3.15 6.54 -6.76
C PRO A 93 -3.41 6.21 -5.28
N ASP A 94 -2.95 7.06 -4.35
CA ASP A 94 -3.05 6.80 -2.90
C ASP A 94 -4.44 7.14 -2.30
N ARG A 95 -5.46 7.36 -3.14
CA ARG A 95 -6.81 7.73 -2.73
C ARG A 95 -7.78 6.59 -3.07
N PRO A 96 -8.13 5.72 -2.12
CA PRO A 96 -8.89 4.51 -2.41
C PRO A 96 -10.25 4.76 -3.06
N TYR A 97 -10.90 5.89 -2.77
CA TYR A 97 -12.21 6.23 -3.31
C TYR A 97 -12.17 6.80 -4.74
N LEU A 98 -10.99 7.11 -5.27
CA LEU A 98 -10.86 7.98 -6.44
C LEU A 98 -11.01 7.22 -7.75
N LYS A 99 -11.88 7.72 -8.63
CA LYS A 99 -11.87 7.42 -10.06
C LYS A 99 -11.28 8.58 -10.82
N TRP A 100 -10.30 8.29 -11.66
CA TRP A 100 -9.50 9.31 -12.31
C TRP A 100 -8.85 8.76 -13.58
N ARG A 101 -8.29 9.65 -14.38
CA ARG A 101 -7.62 9.30 -15.62
C ARG A 101 -6.37 10.13 -15.85
N PHE A 102 -5.49 9.63 -16.71
CA PHE A 102 -4.30 10.34 -17.18
C PHE A 102 -3.83 9.78 -18.53
N GLN A 103 -2.82 10.41 -19.13
CA GLN A 103 -2.14 9.96 -20.33
C GLN A 103 -0.62 9.95 -20.13
N TYR A 104 0.05 8.89 -20.56
CA TYR A 104 1.51 8.86 -20.62
C TYR A 104 2.05 9.85 -21.65
N GLU A 105 3.29 10.31 -21.48
CA GLU A 105 3.95 11.16 -22.48
C GLU A 105 4.43 10.37 -23.70
N ASP A 106 4.90 9.14 -23.51
CA ASP A 106 5.34 8.24 -24.56
C ASP A 106 4.24 7.22 -24.96
N GLY A 107 4.00 7.09 -26.26
CA GLY A 107 3.02 6.16 -26.82
C GLY A 107 3.46 4.69 -26.81
N ASN A 108 4.44 4.33 -25.98
CA ASN A 108 4.95 2.96 -25.86
C ASN A 108 4.21 2.12 -24.81
N HIS A 109 3.23 2.73 -24.13
CA HIS A 109 2.32 2.04 -23.24
C HIS A 109 1.26 1.30 -24.04
N ALA A 110 0.75 0.19 -23.49
CA ALA A 110 -0.34 -0.55 -24.12
C ALA A 110 -1.60 0.31 -24.31
N GLU A 111 -1.82 1.26 -23.41
CA GLU A 111 -2.90 2.23 -23.44
C GLU A 111 -2.33 3.65 -23.35
N GLU A 112 -2.67 4.52 -24.31
CA GLU A 112 -2.26 5.93 -24.27
C GLU A 112 -3.03 6.75 -23.22
N VAL A 113 -4.27 6.35 -22.96
CA VAL A 113 -5.16 6.93 -21.96
C VAL A 113 -5.45 5.84 -20.94
N VAL A 114 -5.21 6.13 -19.67
CA VAL A 114 -5.46 5.20 -18.57
C VAL A 114 -6.58 5.73 -17.71
N ASP A 115 -7.66 4.96 -17.59
CA ASP A 115 -8.72 5.16 -16.61
C ASP A 115 -8.45 4.28 -15.37
N ARG A 116 -8.65 4.83 -14.17
CA ARG A 116 -8.41 4.16 -12.90
C ARG A 116 -9.66 4.20 -12.05
N ASP A 117 -10.02 3.03 -11.52
CA ASP A 117 -11.01 2.87 -10.46
C ASP A 117 -10.30 2.35 -9.22
N ASN A 118 -9.82 3.26 -8.38
CA ASN A 118 -9.05 2.87 -7.20
C ASN A 118 -9.90 2.01 -6.25
N VAL A 119 -11.22 2.15 -6.20
CA VAL A 119 -12.05 1.31 -5.32
C VAL A 119 -11.95 -0.14 -5.74
N ALA A 120 -12.09 -0.41 -7.04
CA ALA A 120 -11.98 -1.75 -7.58
C ALA A 120 -10.59 -2.34 -7.33
N HIS A 121 -9.53 -1.58 -7.65
CA HIS A 121 -8.15 -2.07 -7.52
C HIS A 121 -7.76 -2.31 -6.06
N PHE A 122 -8.12 -1.40 -5.15
CA PHE A 122 -7.85 -1.61 -3.73
C PHE A 122 -8.65 -2.77 -3.17
N LEU A 123 -9.88 -3.01 -3.65
CA LEU A 123 -10.69 -4.15 -3.21
C LEU A 123 -10.07 -5.48 -3.66
N ASP A 124 -9.55 -5.56 -4.89
CA ASP A 124 -8.78 -6.72 -5.37
C ASP A 124 -7.54 -6.96 -4.50
N GLY A 125 -6.82 -5.88 -4.15
CA GLY A 125 -5.69 -5.93 -3.23
C GLY A 125 -6.09 -6.42 -1.83
N CYS A 126 -7.20 -5.92 -1.28
CA CYS A 126 -7.73 -6.37 0.00
C CYS A 126 -8.13 -7.85 -0.02
N HIS A 127 -8.71 -8.35 -1.11
CA HIS A 127 -9.06 -9.76 -1.24
C HIS A 127 -7.80 -10.65 -1.28
N GLY A 128 -6.77 -10.27 -2.06
CA GLY A 128 -5.52 -11.01 -2.06
C GLY A 128 -4.78 -10.98 -0.71
N LEU A 129 -4.86 -9.86 0.02
CA LEU A 129 -4.36 -9.80 1.40
C LEU A 129 -5.17 -10.69 2.34
N TYR A 130 -6.49 -10.74 2.18
CA TYR A 130 -7.34 -11.65 2.94
C TYR A 130 -6.92 -13.11 2.74
N ASP A 131 -6.70 -13.54 1.50
CA ASP A 131 -6.23 -14.89 1.18
C ASP A 131 -4.86 -15.16 1.80
N PHE A 132 -3.95 -14.18 1.69
CA PHE A 132 -2.61 -14.26 2.27
C PHE A 132 -2.62 -14.43 3.79
N PHE A 133 -3.40 -13.63 4.52
CA PHE A 133 -3.50 -13.73 5.98
C PHE A 133 -4.27 -14.98 6.43
N SER A 134 -5.24 -15.44 5.63
CA SER A 134 -5.94 -16.70 5.88
C SER A 134 -5.00 -17.89 5.75
N GLU A 135 -4.17 -17.90 4.71
CA GLU A 135 -3.16 -18.94 4.51
C GLU A 135 -2.06 -18.86 5.59
N PHE A 136 -1.62 -17.65 5.96
CA PHE A 136 -0.69 -17.46 7.07
C PHE A 136 -1.23 -18.08 8.38
N SER A 137 -2.50 -17.83 8.69
CA SER A 137 -3.16 -18.41 9.86
C SER A 137 -3.17 -19.95 9.83
N ARG A 138 -3.32 -20.55 8.64
CA ARG A 138 -3.31 -22.00 8.44
C ARG A 138 -1.92 -22.61 8.65
N VAL A 139 -0.87 -21.98 8.12
CA VAL A 139 0.52 -22.48 8.26
C VAL A 139 1.16 -22.10 9.60
N ALA A 140 0.58 -21.15 10.32
CA ALA A 140 1.04 -20.69 11.61
C ALA A 140 -0.09 -20.70 12.67
N PRO A 141 -0.63 -21.88 13.05
CA PRO A 141 -1.78 -21.98 13.96
C PRO A 141 -1.59 -21.29 15.32
N ASP A 142 -0.35 -21.17 15.79
CA ASP A 142 0.00 -20.47 17.04
C ASP A 142 -0.30 -18.97 17.01
N PHE A 143 -0.46 -18.39 15.82
CA PHE A 143 -0.78 -16.97 15.61
C PHE A 143 -2.25 -16.73 15.25
N GLN A 144 -3.06 -17.80 15.17
CA GLN A 144 -4.46 -17.71 14.82
C GLN A 144 -5.31 -17.25 16.01
N ASP A 145 -6.33 -16.40 15.77
CA ASP A 145 -7.39 -16.18 16.75
C ASP A 145 -8.11 -17.52 17.04
N SER A 146 -8.28 -17.84 18.32
CA SER A 146 -8.96 -19.07 18.77
C SER A 146 -10.39 -19.20 18.26
N ARG A 147 -11.03 -18.08 17.89
CA ARG A 147 -12.37 -18.04 17.30
C ARG A 147 -12.39 -18.12 15.77
N GLY A 148 -11.22 -18.15 15.13
CA GLY A 148 -11.07 -18.22 13.68
C GLY A 148 -11.32 -16.89 12.96
N SER A 149 -11.06 -16.91 11.65
CA SER A 149 -11.30 -15.78 10.75
C SER A 149 -12.77 -15.66 10.36
N ARG A 150 -13.19 -14.46 9.95
CA ARG A 150 -14.46 -14.26 9.25
C ARG A 150 -14.28 -14.52 7.76
N ALA A 151 -15.30 -15.05 7.10
CA ALA A 151 -15.31 -15.25 5.66
C ALA A 151 -15.23 -13.91 4.91
N TRP A 152 -14.56 -13.88 3.75
CA TRP A 152 -14.42 -12.66 2.93
C TRP A 152 -15.79 -12.08 2.55
N GLU A 153 -16.74 -12.93 2.21
CA GLU A 153 -18.10 -12.54 1.80
C GLU A 153 -18.84 -11.78 2.90
N VAL A 154 -18.49 -12.04 4.18
CA VAL A 154 -19.06 -11.35 5.33
C VAL A 154 -18.47 -9.96 5.52
N ILE A 155 -17.17 -9.78 5.22
CA ILE A 155 -16.44 -8.55 5.53
C ILE A 155 -16.25 -7.61 4.33
N SER A 156 -16.27 -8.14 3.11
CA SER A 156 -15.94 -7.45 1.86
C SER A 156 -16.76 -6.18 1.65
N HIS A 157 -18.07 -6.23 1.95
CA HIS A 157 -18.93 -5.05 1.84
C HIS A 157 -18.51 -3.93 2.81
N GLY A 158 -18.09 -4.29 4.03
CA GLY A 158 -17.55 -3.33 5.00
C GLY A 158 -16.25 -2.69 4.51
N VAL A 159 -15.36 -3.50 3.93
CA VAL A 159 -14.10 -3.03 3.32
C VAL A 159 -14.40 -2.06 2.17
N GLU A 160 -15.24 -2.45 1.22
CA GLU A 160 -15.61 -1.63 0.07
C GLU A 160 -16.21 -0.28 0.49
N ASN A 161 -17.08 -0.28 1.50
CA ASN A 161 -17.68 0.95 2.04
C ASN A 161 -16.61 1.90 2.63
N LEU A 162 -15.59 1.37 3.29
CA LEU A 162 -14.47 2.18 3.80
C LEU A 162 -13.59 2.71 2.66
N LEU A 163 -13.34 1.90 1.61
CA LEU A 163 -12.58 2.33 0.43
C LEU A 163 -13.30 3.45 -0.33
N LYS A 164 -14.63 3.37 -0.47
CA LYS A 164 -15.48 4.41 -1.11
C LYS A 164 -15.58 5.71 -0.33
N ARG A 165 -15.10 5.77 0.91
CA ARG A 165 -15.27 6.94 1.77
C ARG A 165 -14.42 8.13 1.29
N GLU A 166 -15.06 9.08 0.64
CA GLU A 166 -14.48 10.38 0.31
C GLU A 166 -14.32 11.24 1.57
N ALA A 167 -13.11 11.27 2.13
CA ALA A 167 -12.80 12.11 3.29
C ALA A 167 -11.30 12.41 3.38
N PRO A 168 -10.88 13.42 4.16
CA PRO A 168 -9.47 13.60 4.54
C PRO A 168 -8.90 12.36 5.24
N ARG A 169 -7.57 12.22 5.19
CA ARG A 169 -6.83 11.06 5.73
C ARG A 169 -7.27 10.67 7.14
N ASP A 170 -7.30 11.62 8.07
CA ASP A 170 -7.52 11.33 9.49
C ASP A 170 -8.97 10.88 9.76
N GLU A 171 -9.94 11.35 8.98
CA GLU A 171 -11.32 10.86 9.04
C GLU A 171 -11.45 9.44 8.50
N ARG A 172 -10.72 9.10 7.42
CA ARG A 172 -10.69 7.72 6.92
C ARG A 172 -10.03 6.78 7.93
N ILE A 173 -8.92 7.20 8.56
CA ILE A 173 -8.27 6.45 9.64
C ILE A 173 -9.26 6.20 10.78
N ARG A 174 -10.02 7.22 11.18
CA ARG A 174 -11.04 7.08 12.23
C ARG A 174 -12.11 6.06 11.84
N ALA A 175 -12.61 6.11 10.61
CA ALA A 175 -13.61 5.14 10.12
C ALA A 175 -13.08 3.70 10.13
N TRP A 176 -11.81 3.48 9.77
CA TRP A 176 -11.17 2.17 9.89
C TRP A 176 -11.08 1.70 11.35
N LYS A 177 -10.68 2.56 12.28
CA LYS A 177 -10.63 2.23 13.71
C LYS A 177 -12.01 1.90 14.29
N GLU A 178 -13.03 2.69 13.94
CA GLU A 178 -14.42 2.44 14.35
C GLU A 178 -14.95 1.11 13.80
N ALA A 179 -14.64 0.79 12.54
CA ALA A 179 -15.02 -0.49 11.95
C ALA A 179 -14.35 -1.68 12.66
N ILE A 180 -13.06 -1.59 12.96
CA ILE A 180 -12.33 -2.62 13.72
C ILE A 180 -12.92 -2.76 15.13
N SER A 181 -13.08 -1.66 15.88
CA SER A 181 -13.55 -1.70 17.27
C SER A 181 -15.00 -2.18 17.42
N SER A 182 -15.83 -1.98 16.39
CA SER A 182 -17.19 -2.53 16.32
C SER A 182 -17.24 -4.04 16.10
N GLY A 183 -16.12 -4.65 15.74
CA GLY A 183 -16.05 -6.07 15.37
C GLY A 183 -16.65 -6.35 14.00
N LEU A 184 -16.51 -5.43 13.05
CA LEU A 184 -16.96 -5.63 11.68
C LEU A 184 -16.13 -6.74 11.00
N PHE A 185 -14.82 -6.72 11.19
CA PHE A 185 -13.88 -7.58 10.44
C PHE A 185 -13.42 -8.82 11.20
N CYS A 186 -13.24 -8.69 12.50
CA CYS A 186 -12.69 -9.72 13.36
C CYS A 186 -13.38 -9.70 14.71
N HIS A 187 -13.05 -10.67 15.55
CA HIS A 187 -13.38 -10.56 16.95
C HIS A 187 -12.40 -9.59 17.62
N VAL A 188 -12.94 -8.67 18.41
CA VAL A 188 -12.18 -7.54 18.94
C VAL A 188 -11.64 -7.87 20.33
N SER A 189 -10.32 -7.78 20.49
CA SER A 189 -9.63 -7.76 21.80
C SER A 189 -9.58 -6.34 22.37
N GLU A 190 -9.10 -6.17 23.61
CA GLU A 190 -8.91 -4.83 24.17
C GLU A 190 -7.88 -4.02 23.37
N THR A 191 -6.80 -4.69 22.93
CA THR A 191 -5.77 -4.08 22.07
C THR A 191 -6.33 -3.59 20.74
N ASP A 192 -7.29 -4.31 20.15
CA ASP A 192 -7.93 -3.89 18.89
C ASP A 192 -8.81 -2.63 19.05
N ARG A 193 -9.39 -2.42 20.24
CA ARG A 193 -10.19 -1.22 20.54
C ARG A 193 -9.33 0.03 20.69
N GLU A 194 -8.09 -0.15 21.12
CA GLU A 194 -7.15 0.92 21.41
C GLU A 194 -6.06 1.08 20.35
N ILE A 195 -6.25 0.54 19.13
CA ILE A 195 -5.25 0.61 18.05
C ILE A 195 -4.75 2.05 17.87
N HIS A 196 -3.47 2.23 18.15
CA HIS A 196 -2.76 3.48 18.06
C HIS A 196 -1.45 3.26 17.31
N TYR A 197 -1.25 4.04 16.24
CA TYR A 197 0.02 4.07 15.54
C TYR A 197 0.88 5.16 16.16
N ASP A 198 1.99 4.76 16.76
CA ASP A 198 3.01 5.68 17.24
C ASP A 198 4.20 5.72 16.24
N PRO A 199 4.43 6.85 15.55
CA PRO A 199 5.53 6.97 14.60
C PRO A 199 6.91 6.92 15.27
N ASP A 200 7.01 7.21 16.57
CA ASP A 200 8.28 7.24 17.28
C ASP A 200 8.79 5.83 17.63
N LEU A 201 7.92 4.80 17.58
CA LEU A 201 8.31 3.38 17.75
C LEU A 201 9.34 2.92 16.71
N TRP A 202 9.34 3.53 15.52
CA TRP A 202 10.21 3.16 14.42
C TRP A 202 11.41 4.11 14.26
N ARG A 203 11.49 5.18 15.06
CA ARG A 203 12.62 6.12 14.99
C ARG A 203 13.84 5.55 15.69
N LEU A 204 14.93 5.43 14.94
CA LEU A 204 16.26 5.24 15.53
C LEU A 204 16.60 6.52 16.32
N GLN A 205 16.78 6.40 17.63
CA GLN A 205 16.94 7.54 18.55
C GLN A 205 18.36 8.13 18.50
N GLY A 206 19.29 7.56 17.72
CA GLY A 206 20.53 8.23 17.34
C GLY A 206 21.52 7.39 16.55
N PRO A 207 22.59 8.01 16.00
CA PRO A 207 23.62 7.34 15.20
C PRO A 207 24.49 6.35 15.99
N ARG A 208 24.27 6.21 17.30
CA ARG A 208 24.98 5.31 18.22
C ARG A 208 24.06 4.34 18.94
N ASP A 209 22.80 4.22 18.53
CA ASP A 209 22.00 3.11 19.01
C ASP A 209 22.65 1.83 18.50
N ASN A 210 23.27 1.09 19.42
CA ASN A 210 23.60 -0.30 19.18
C ASN A 210 22.26 -0.98 18.93
N ILE A 211 21.89 -1.10 17.66
CA ILE A 211 20.70 -1.81 17.25
C ILE A 211 20.96 -3.27 17.63
N GLY A 212 20.54 -3.63 18.84
CA GLY A 212 20.67 -4.97 19.36
C GLY A 212 20.01 -5.94 18.37
N LYS A 213 20.57 -7.14 18.24
CA LYS A 213 20.02 -8.17 17.34
C LYS A 213 18.56 -8.53 17.65
N ASP A 214 18.09 -8.16 18.84
CA ASP A 214 16.73 -8.40 19.31
C ASP A 214 15.79 -7.20 19.16
N SER A 215 16.25 -6.04 18.68
CA SER A 215 15.36 -4.90 18.48
C SER A 215 14.46 -5.07 17.26
N ASP A 216 13.27 -4.47 17.31
CA ASP A 216 12.31 -4.48 16.20
C ASP A 216 12.91 -3.90 14.91
N SER A 217 13.67 -2.80 15.02
CA SER A 217 14.32 -2.18 13.86
C SER A 217 15.32 -3.13 13.19
N TYR A 218 16.16 -3.84 13.95
CA TYR A 218 17.10 -4.81 13.38
C TYR A 218 16.36 -5.94 12.67
N ARG A 219 15.35 -6.51 13.32
CA ARG A 219 14.58 -7.64 12.79
C ARG A 219 13.79 -7.23 11.55
N PHE A 220 13.23 -6.02 11.53
CA PHE A 220 12.61 -5.42 10.34
C PHE A 220 13.62 -5.28 9.20
N PHE A 221 14.78 -4.67 9.42
CA PHE A 221 15.80 -4.53 8.36
C PHE A 221 16.29 -5.88 7.84
N LYS A 222 16.45 -6.87 8.72
CA LYS A 222 16.82 -8.24 8.32
C LYS A 222 15.74 -8.89 7.45
N ALA A 223 14.47 -8.78 7.85
CA ALA A 223 13.35 -9.29 7.06
C ALA A 223 13.21 -8.56 5.71
N ALA A 224 13.40 -7.24 5.68
CA ALA A 224 13.37 -6.44 4.46
C ALA A 224 14.52 -6.81 3.50
N TRP A 225 15.72 -7.03 4.03
CA TRP A 225 16.86 -7.50 3.25
C TRP A 225 16.60 -8.88 2.64
N LEU A 226 16.05 -9.81 3.42
CA LEU A 226 15.68 -11.15 2.95
C LEU A 226 14.62 -11.07 1.85
N HIS A 227 13.57 -10.29 2.06
CA HIS A 227 12.51 -10.08 1.06
C HIS A 227 13.08 -9.50 -0.23
N ARG A 228 13.86 -8.43 -0.13
CA ARG A 228 14.49 -7.78 -1.28
C ARG A 228 15.37 -8.74 -2.07
N ASN A 229 16.22 -9.50 -1.39
CA ASN A 229 17.12 -10.42 -2.08
C ASN A 229 16.38 -11.53 -2.81
N TYR A 230 15.35 -12.11 -2.19
CA TYR A 230 14.50 -13.07 -2.88
C TYR A 230 13.85 -12.45 -4.13
N VAL A 231 13.29 -11.24 -4.01
CA VAL A 231 12.66 -10.56 -5.15
C VAL A 231 13.67 -10.34 -6.29
N LEU A 232 14.85 -9.80 -5.98
CA LEU A 232 15.84 -9.42 -6.99
C LEU A 232 16.62 -10.60 -7.59
N HIS A 233 16.91 -11.62 -6.80
CA HIS A 233 17.82 -12.69 -7.20
C HIS A 233 17.12 -14.02 -7.52
N GLU A 234 15.86 -14.17 -7.14
CA GLU A 234 15.09 -15.40 -7.42
C GLU A 234 13.84 -15.07 -8.23
N LEU A 235 12.92 -14.26 -7.70
CA LEU A 235 11.62 -14.02 -8.32
C LEU A 235 11.73 -13.31 -9.68
N PHE A 236 12.48 -12.22 -9.75
CA PHE A 236 12.66 -11.45 -10.98
C PHE A 236 13.30 -12.29 -12.10
N PRO A 237 14.42 -12.99 -11.86
CA PRO A 237 14.98 -13.94 -12.81
C PRO A 237 13.99 -15.04 -13.25
N GLU A 238 13.21 -15.62 -12.31
CA GLU A 238 12.24 -16.68 -12.61
C GLU A 238 11.16 -16.22 -13.61
N ILE A 239 10.74 -14.96 -13.52
CA ILE A 239 9.74 -14.37 -14.43
C ILE A 239 10.35 -13.65 -15.63
N GLY A 240 11.66 -13.80 -15.85
CA GLY A 240 12.37 -13.22 -17.00
C GLY A 240 12.62 -11.71 -16.90
N LEU A 241 12.43 -11.12 -15.72
CA LEU A 241 12.84 -9.74 -15.44
C LEU A 241 14.27 -9.75 -14.92
N LEU A 242 15.23 -9.40 -15.77
CA LEU A 242 16.62 -9.20 -15.36
C LEU A 242 16.84 -7.70 -15.18
N LEU A 243 17.25 -7.29 -13.98
CA LEU A 243 17.73 -5.92 -13.71
C LEU A 243 19.15 -5.74 -14.22
#